data_AF-A0A496W0K3-F1
#
_entry.id   AF-A0A496W0K3-F1
#
_cell.length_a   1.000
_cell.length_b   1.000
_cell.length_c   1.000
_cell.angle_alpha   90.00
_cell.angle_beta   90.00
_cell.angle_gamma   90.00
#
_symmetry.space_group_name_H-M   'P 1'
#
loop_
_entity.id
_entity.type
_entity.pdbx_description
1 polymer ?
#
loop_
_entity_poly.entity_id
_entity_poly.type
_entity_poly.pdbx_seq_one_letter_code
_entity_poly.pdbx_strand_id
1 'polypeptide(L)' 'TSQCVEVCPVDCIPKDPAHVESEDKLKEKYYRLTKESE' A
#
# COMPACT_ATOMS: atom_id res chain seq x y z
N THR A 1 -9.65 -1.76 0.50
CA THR A 1 -9.27 -0.36 0.82
C THR A 1 -8.19 -0.38 1.88
N SER A 2 -7.23 0.55 1.84
CA SER A 2 -6.10 0.56 2.77
C SER A 2 -6.48 1.21 4.10
N GLN A 3 -5.86 0.79 5.20
CA GLN A 3 -6.17 1.28 6.55
C GLN A 3 -6.09 2.82 6.64
N CYS A 4 -5.10 3.43 5.98
CA CYS A 4 -4.95 4.88 5.94
C CYS A 4 -6.08 5.61 5.20
N VAL A 5 -6.67 4.99 4.17
CA VAL A 5 -7.79 5.57 3.41
C VAL A 5 -9.05 5.53 4.26
N GLU A 6 -9.33 4.42 4.95
CA GLU A 6 -10.53 4.25 5.78
C GLU A 6 -10.63 5.25 6.94
N VAL A 7 -9.49 5.68 7.47
CA VAL A 7 -9.44 6.62 8.60
C VAL A 7 -9.30 8.08 8.15
N CYS A 8 -9.12 8.34 6.85
CA CYS A 8 -8.91 9.69 6.35
C CYS A 8 -10.23 10.48 6.38
N PRO A 9 -10.33 11.59 7.15
CA PRO A 9 -11.59 12.31 7.33
C PRO A 9 -12.04 13.13 6.12
N VAL A 10 -11.19 13.25 5.09
CA VAL A 10 -11.37 14.17 3.95
C VAL A 10 -11.02 13.53 2.60
N ASP A 11 -10.91 12.20 2.54
CA ASP A 11 -10.65 11.42 1.32
C ASP A 11 -9.46 11.90 0.45
N CYS A 12 -8.38 12.38 1.09
CA CYS A 12 -7.27 13.00 0.37
C CYS A 12 -6.17 12.04 -0.10
N ILE A 13 -6.40 10.72 -0.06
CA ILE A 13 -5.39 9.69 -0.36
C ILE A 13 -5.77 8.89 -1.64
N PRO A 14 -5.51 9.43 -2.84
CA PRO A 14 -5.73 8.71 -4.09
C PRO A 14 -4.59 7.71 -4.38
N LYS A 15 -4.79 6.87 -5.40
CA LYS A 15 -3.70 6.04 -5.95
C LYS A 15 -2.70 6.93 -6.69
N ASP A 16 -1.42 6.65 -6.49
CA ASP A 16 -0.34 7.38 -7.14
C ASP A 16 -0.14 6.88 -8.59
N PRO A 17 -0.34 7.73 -9.61
CA PRO A 17 -0.14 7.35 -11.01
C PRO A 17 1.33 7.15 -11.40
N ALA A 18 2.29 7.71 -10.66
CA ALA A 18 3.73 7.45 -10.88
C ALA A 18 4.17 6.09 -10.33
N HIS A 19 3.36 5.49 -9.44
CA HIS A 19 3.65 4.23 -8.76
C HIS A 19 2.49 3.24 -8.87
N VAL A 20 2.11 2.92 -10.11
CA VAL A 20 1.09 1.91 -10.39
C VAL A 20 1.67 0.50 -10.18
N GLU A 21 1.01 -0.29 -9.34
CA GLU A 21 1.45 -1.65 -8.97
C GLU A 21 0.29 -2.63 -9.08
N SER A 22 0.59 -3.86 -9.51
CA SER A 22 -0.33 -4.99 -9.41
C SER A 22 -0.36 -5.54 -7.99
N GLU A 23 -1.40 -6.31 -7.66
CA GLU A 23 -1.49 -6.96 -6.35
C GLU A 23 -0.29 -7.89 -6.08
N ASP A 24 0.18 -8.62 -7.10
CA ASP A 24 1.36 -9.49 -6.96
C ASP A 24 2.62 -8.70 -6.57
N LYS A 25 2.87 -7.55 -7.21
CA LYS A 25 4.00 -6.68 -6.86
C LYS A 25 3.89 -6.14 -5.43
N LEU A 26 2.69 -5.75 -5.00
CA LEU A 26 2.44 -5.30 -3.63
C LEU A 26 2.67 -6.43 -2.62
N LYS A 27 2.27 -7.66 -2.97
CA LYS A 27 2.47 -8.85 -2.13
C LYS A 27 3.94 -9.24 -2.00
N GLU A 28 4.72 -9.16 -3.07
CA GLU A 28 6.18 -9.32 -3.02
C GLU A 28 6.85 -8.29 -2.11
N LYS A 29 6.44 -7.01 -2.20
CA LYS A 29 6.93 -5.95 -1.30
C LYS A 29 6.60 -6.26 0.17
N TYR A 30 5.37 -6.70 0.45
CA TYR A 30 4.96 -7.11 1.78
C TYR A 30 5.86 -8.21 2.34
N TYR A 31 6.11 -9.28 1.57
CA TYR A 31 6.99 -10.37 2.00
C TYR A 31 8.42 -9.92 2.27
N ARG A 32 8.95 -8.97 1.50
CA ARG A 32 10.29 -8.41 1.74
C ARG A 32 10.36 -7.61 3.03
N LEU A 33 9.40 -6.72 3.27
CA LEU A 33 9.38 -5.86 4.47
C LEU A 33 9.15 -6.66 5.76
N THR A 34 8.30 -7.68 5.70
CA THR A 34 7.99 -8.52 6.87
C THR A 34 9.10 -9.51 7.21
N LYS A 35 9.94 -9.91 6.25
CA LYS A 35 11.15 -10.71 6.49
C LYS A 35 12.28 -9.93 7.16
N GLU A 36 12.36 -8.61 6.96
CA GLU A 36 13.37 -7.76 7.60
C GLU A 36 12.99 -7.36 9.04
N SER A 37 11.78 -7.71 9.49
CA SER A 37 11.27 -7.41 10.84
C SER A 37 11.34 -8.61 11.80
N GLU A 38 12.03 -9.68 11.39
CA GLU A 38 12.45 -10.83 12.23
C GLU A 38 13.96 -10.74 12.55
#